data_AF-A0A1H9EK56-F1
#
_entry.id   AF-A0A1H9EK56-F1
#
_cell.length_a   1.000
_cell.length_b   1.000
_cell.length_c   1.000
_cell.angle_alpha   90.00
_cell.angle_beta   90.00
_cell.angle_gamma   90.00
#
_symmetry.space_group_name_H-M   'P 1'
#
loop_
_entity.id
_entity.type
_entity.pdbx_description
1 polymer ?
#
loop_
_entity_poly.entity_id
_entity_poly.type
_entity_poly.pdbx_seq_one_letter_code
_entity_poly.pdbx_strand_id
1 'polypeptide(L)'
;MQIQSQLSAIFNHAVRYYDLSSNPVKKAGPIGIVRANEVNYWTKEEYLKFIECMKENNKYYYVLEILYWCGLRTGEVLALTESDFDFVHHTVSITKSFQIINGAEVITKPKTINGIRTVIVPVSLCKQLKEYVGQLNDGERLFPYARQRLYKELKKGNSNIGSKRYTFA
;
A
#
# COMPACT_ATOMS: atom_id res chain seq x y z
N MET A 1 -7.44 -18.85 7.74
CA MET A 1 -6.73 -18.81 6.45
C MET A 1 -5.25 -19.16 6.56
N GLN A 2 -4.46 -18.57 7.47
CA GLN A 2 -3.02 -18.89 7.60
C GLN A 2 -2.70 -20.34 8.02
N ILE A 3 -3.49 -20.96 8.92
CA ILE A 3 -3.20 -22.32 9.41
C ILE A 3 -3.33 -23.35 8.28
N GLN A 4 -4.40 -23.29 7.49
CA GLN A 4 -4.59 -24.23 6.39
C GLN A 4 -3.51 -24.10 5.31
N SER A 5 -3.09 -22.88 4.98
CA SER A 5 -2.04 -22.67 3.98
C SER A 5 -0.68 -23.17 4.49
N GLN A 6 -0.36 -22.94 5.76
CA GLN A 6 0.84 -23.48 6.40
C GLN A 6 0.82 -25.01 6.43
N LEU A 7 -0.29 -25.60 6.87
CA LEU A 7 -0.45 -27.05 6.93
C LEU A 7 -0.35 -27.68 5.54
N SER A 8 -1.00 -27.06 4.53
CA SER A 8 -0.89 -27.48 3.14
C SER A 8 0.55 -27.37 2.62
N ALA A 9 1.30 -26.34 3.01
CA ALA A 9 2.72 -26.19 2.64
C ALA A 9 3.58 -27.31 3.26
N ILE A 10 3.37 -27.63 4.54
CA ILE A 10 4.04 -28.74 5.22
C ILE A 10 3.73 -30.07 4.52
N PHE A 11 2.46 -30.37 4.24
CA PHE A 11 2.09 -31.61 3.56
C PHE A 11 2.57 -31.67 2.11
N ASN A 12 2.62 -30.53 1.38
CA ASN A 12 3.24 -30.50 0.05
C ASN A 12 4.74 -30.83 0.12
N HIS A 13 5.44 -30.40 1.18
CA HIS A 13 6.83 -30.76 1.41
C HIS A 13 6.97 -32.26 1.70
N ALA A 14 6.10 -32.83 2.54
CA ALA A 14 6.06 -34.26 2.82
C ALA A 14 5.78 -35.12 1.58
N VAL A 15 4.84 -34.69 0.72
CA VAL A 15 4.57 -35.36 -0.57
C VAL A 15 5.80 -35.32 -1.49
N ARG A 16 6.55 -34.22 -1.47
CA ARG A 16 7.69 -34.01 -2.38
C ARG A 16 8.97 -34.75 -1.94
N TYR A 17 9.19 -34.88 -0.65
CA TYR A 17 10.49 -35.33 -0.11
C TYR A 17 10.42 -36.56 0.81
N TYR A 18 9.22 -36.98 1.23
CA TYR A 18 9.02 -38.04 2.22
C TYR A 18 7.97 -39.08 1.76
N ASP A 19 7.75 -39.19 0.45
CA ASP A 19 6.87 -40.17 -0.19
C ASP A 19 5.43 -40.23 0.35
N LEU A 20 4.93 -39.12 0.89
CA LEU A 20 3.53 -39.04 1.28
C LEU A 20 2.65 -39.09 0.01
N SER A 21 1.69 -40.02 -0.02
CA SER A 21 0.88 -40.30 -1.21
C SER A 21 0.08 -39.11 -1.75
N SER A 22 -0.44 -38.25 -0.87
CA SER A 22 -1.16 -37.04 -1.27
C SER A 22 -1.28 -36.04 -0.12
N ASN A 23 -1.58 -34.78 -0.45
CA ASN A 23 -1.79 -33.74 0.56
C ASN A 23 -3.24 -33.79 1.10
N PRO A 24 -3.46 -34.21 2.36
CA PRO A 24 -4.80 -34.33 2.94
C PRO A 24 -5.53 -32.98 3.09
N VAL A 25 -4.79 -31.88 3.19
CA VAL A 25 -5.35 -30.53 3.33
C VAL A 25 -6.02 -30.07 2.03
N LYS A 26 -5.50 -30.50 0.87
CA LYS A 26 -6.16 -30.26 -0.41
C LYS A 26 -7.47 -31.05 -0.50
N LYS A 27 -7.47 -32.30 -0.04
CA LYS A 27 -8.65 -33.18 -0.04
C LYS A 27 -9.74 -32.68 0.92
N ALA A 28 -9.35 -32.14 2.07
CA ALA A 28 -10.28 -31.60 3.06
C ALA A 28 -11.01 -30.32 2.60
N GLY A 29 -10.51 -29.64 1.56
CA GLY A 29 -11.09 -28.38 1.08
C GLY A 29 -10.84 -27.19 2.03
N PRO A 30 -11.18 -25.96 1.61
CA PRO A 30 -10.96 -24.75 2.40
C PRO A 30 -11.69 -24.79 3.77
N ILE A 31 -10.98 -24.41 4.83
CA ILE A 31 -11.55 -24.28 6.17
C ILE A 31 -12.26 -22.92 6.26
N GLY A 32 -13.60 -22.95 6.26
CA GLY A 32 -14.48 -21.79 6.37
C GLY A 32 -15.13 -21.38 5.05
N ILE A 33 -16.12 -20.48 5.13
CA ILE A 33 -16.75 -19.90 3.94
C ILE A 33 -15.72 -19.02 3.23
N VAL A 34 -15.35 -19.38 2.01
CA VAL A 34 -14.63 -18.50 1.09
C VAL A 34 -15.61 -17.41 0.67
N ARG A 35 -15.84 -16.42 1.53
CA ARG A 35 -16.32 -15.13 1.03
C ARG A 35 -15.14 -14.56 0.27
N ALA A 36 -15.14 -14.76 -1.04
CA ALA A 36 -14.45 -13.83 -1.91
C ALA A 36 -15.08 -12.48 -1.59
N ASN A 37 -14.46 -11.73 -0.67
CA ASN A 37 -14.88 -10.36 -0.45
C ASN A 37 -14.68 -9.70 -1.79
N GLU A 38 -15.77 -9.35 -2.47
CA GLU A 38 -15.70 -8.56 -3.69
C GLU A 38 -14.95 -7.28 -3.33
N VAL A 39 -13.68 -7.24 -3.73
CA VAL A 39 -12.86 -6.05 -3.59
C VAL A 39 -13.36 -5.10 -4.67
N ASN A 40 -14.03 -4.04 -4.25
CA ASN A 40 -14.42 -2.99 -5.17
C ASN A 40 -13.16 -2.19 -5.52
N TYR A 41 -12.93 -2.02 -6.81
CA TYR A 41 -11.93 -1.09 -7.33
C TYR A 41 -12.63 0.20 -7.73
N TRP A 42 -11.91 1.31 -7.59
CA TRP A 42 -12.40 2.59 -8.07
C TRP A 42 -12.44 2.59 -9.60
N THR A 43 -13.53 3.06 -10.21
CA THR A 43 -13.40 3.64 -11.55
C THR A 43 -12.65 4.97 -11.46
N LYS A 44 -12.10 5.44 -12.58
CA LYS A 44 -11.43 6.73 -12.63
C LYS A 44 -12.35 7.85 -12.16
N GLU A 45 -13.61 7.83 -12.58
CA GLU A 45 -14.61 8.84 -12.25
C GLU A 45 -14.97 8.82 -10.76
N GLU A 46 -15.08 7.63 -10.17
CA GLU A 46 -15.35 7.48 -8.74
C GLU A 46 -14.14 7.98 -7.91
N TYR A 47 -12.91 7.63 -8.31
CA TYR A 47 -11.69 8.11 -7.65
C TYR A 47 -11.57 9.63 -7.72
N LEU A 48 -11.83 10.22 -8.90
CA LEU A 48 -11.77 11.67 -9.07
C LEU A 48 -12.80 12.38 -8.16
N LYS A 49 -14.03 11.87 -8.05
CA LYS A 49 -15.01 12.42 -7.09
C LYS A 49 -14.53 12.30 -5.64
N PHE A 50 -13.89 11.18 -5.31
CA PHE A 50 -13.34 10.93 -3.99
C PHE A 50 -12.20 11.84 -3.60
N ILE A 51 -11.24 12.03 -4.50
CA ILE A 51 -10.07 12.82 -4.18
C ILE A 51 -10.42 14.32 -4.07
N GLU A 52 -11.43 14.81 -4.80
CA GLU A 52 -11.96 16.17 -4.62
C GLU A 52 -12.44 16.42 -3.19
N CYS A 53 -13.14 15.48 -2.57
CA CYS A 53 -13.56 15.59 -1.16
C CYS A 53 -12.40 15.61 -0.16
N MET A 54 -11.20 15.19 -0.59
CA MET A 54 -10.00 15.11 0.25
C MET A 54 -9.05 16.30 0.06
N LYS A 55 -9.32 17.19 -0.91
CA LYS A 55 -8.45 18.34 -1.25
C LYS A 55 -8.17 19.28 -0.09
N GLU A 56 -9.17 19.53 0.76
CA GLU A 56 -9.01 20.38 1.95
C GLU A 56 -7.96 19.82 2.92
N ASN A 57 -7.72 18.51 2.88
CA ASN A 57 -6.75 17.82 3.72
C ASN A 57 -5.49 17.48 2.91
N ASN A 58 -4.76 18.54 2.54
CA ASN A 58 -3.62 18.54 1.59
C ASN A 58 -2.65 17.36 1.77
N LYS A 59 -2.41 16.94 3.02
CA LYS A 59 -1.45 15.87 3.36
C LYS A 59 -1.93 14.47 2.96
N TYR A 60 -3.19 14.14 3.23
CA TYR A 60 -3.73 12.82 2.85
C TYR A 60 -4.06 12.77 1.37
N TYR A 61 -4.42 13.91 0.78
CA TYR A 61 -4.58 14.07 -0.66
C TYR A 61 -3.33 13.57 -1.41
N TYR A 62 -2.14 14.05 -1.06
CA TYR A 62 -0.90 13.60 -1.73
C TYR A 62 -0.55 12.13 -1.51
N VAL A 63 -0.83 11.59 -0.32
CA VAL A 63 -0.65 10.14 -0.08
C VAL A 63 -1.51 9.34 -1.06
N LEU A 64 -2.77 9.75 -1.25
CA LEU A 64 -3.72 9.05 -2.12
C LEU A 64 -3.35 9.20 -3.59
N GLU A 65 -2.94 10.40 -4.03
CA GLU A 65 -2.46 10.63 -5.39
C GLU A 65 -1.24 9.78 -5.73
N ILE A 66 -0.26 9.66 -4.81
CA ILE A 66 0.90 8.80 -5.02
C ILE A 66 0.49 7.32 -5.06
N LEU A 67 -0.38 6.87 -4.15
CA LEU A 67 -0.90 5.50 -4.17
C LEU A 67 -1.60 5.17 -5.49
N TYR A 68 -2.45 6.09 -5.98
CA TYR A 68 -3.26 5.88 -7.16
C TYR A 68 -2.46 5.97 -8.46
N TRP A 69 -1.67 7.04 -8.66
CA TRP A 69 -0.98 7.28 -9.92
C TRP A 69 0.35 6.54 -10.05
N CYS A 70 1.03 6.31 -8.93
CA CYS A 70 2.36 5.70 -8.93
C CYS A 70 2.33 4.23 -8.47
N GLY A 71 1.20 3.73 -7.97
CA GLY A 71 1.04 2.32 -7.59
C GLY A 71 1.96 1.88 -6.45
N LEU A 72 2.28 2.79 -5.53
CA LEU A 72 3.11 2.48 -4.36
C LEU A 72 2.30 1.72 -3.31
N ARG A 73 2.97 0.90 -2.52
CA ARG A 73 2.36 0.34 -1.30
C ARG A 73 2.32 1.40 -0.21
N THR A 74 1.32 1.34 0.66
CA THR A 74 1.17 2.31 1.76
C THR A 74 2.42 2.45 2.62
N GLY A 75 3.12 1.35 2.95
CA GLY A 75 4.37 1.43 3.70
C GLY A 75 5.49 2.12 2.93
N GLU A 76 5.55 1.96 1.61
CA GLU A 76 6.52 2.65 0.75
C GLU A 76 6.23 4.17 0.76
N VAL A 77 4.98 4.59 0.56
CA VAL A 77 4.60 6.01 0.60
C VAL A 77 4.90 6.66 1.95
N LEU A 78 4.55 6.00 3.06
CA LEU A 78 4.79 6.52 4.41
C LEU A 78 6.27 6.56 4.81
N ALA A 79 7.16 5.99 4.00
CA ALA A 79 8.61 6.05 4.21
C ALA A 79 9.29 7.15 3.38
N LEU A 80 8.59 7.76 2.41
CA LEU A 80 9.18 8.74 1.50
C LEU A 80 9.67 9.98 2.23
N THR A 81 10.80 10.48 1.75
CA THR A 81 11.49 11.73 2.14
C THR A 81 11.72 12.56 0.88
N GLU A 82 12.06 13.85 1.03
CA GLU A 82 12.32 14.72 -0.12
C GLU A 82 13.39 14.15 -1.05
N SER A 83 14.45 13.60 -0.46
CA SER A 83 15.59 12.99 -1.18
C SER A 83 15.23 11.81 -2.09
N ASP A 84 14.03 11.23 -1.95
CA ASP A 84 13.59 10.14 -2.83
C ASP A 84 13.04 10.65 -4.16
N PHE A 85 12.71 11.93 -4.27
CA PHE A 85 12.12 12.53 -5.46
C PHE A 85 13.16 13.20 -6.34
N ASP A 86 13.16 12.83 -7.62
CA ASP A 86 13.81 13.58 -8.67
C ASP A 86 12.76 14.42 -9.40
N PHE A 87 12.63 15.68 -8.97
CA PHE A 87 11.67 16.62 -9.54
C PHE A 87 12.04 17.11 -10.95
N VAL A 88 13.28 16.86 -11.41
CA VAL A 88 13.71 17.22 -12.77
C VAL A 88 13.28 16.14 -13.75
N HIS A 89 13.51 14.88 -13.39
CA HIS A 89 13.15 13.73 -14.22
C HIS A 89 11.73 13.21 -13.93
N HIS A 90 11.02 13.82 -12.99
CA HIS A 90 9.68 13.43 -12.53
C HIS A 90 9.61 11.97 -12.07
N THR A 91 10.52 11.58 -11.17
CA THR A 91 10.57 10.21 -10.65
C THR A 91 10.64 10.15 -9.13
N VAL A 92 10.26 9.00 -8.57
CA VAL A 92 10.40 8.68 -7.15
C VAL A 92 11.12 7.35 -6.97
N SER A 93 12.12 7.33 -6.10
CA SER A 93 12.92 6.15 -5.77
C SER A 93 12.35 5.43 -4.56
N ILE A 94 11.95 4.18 -4.74
CA ILE A 94 11.37 3.33 -3.70
C ILE A 94 12.48 2.43 -3.15
N THR A 95 13.09 2.85 -2.04
CA THR A 95 14.24 2.17 -1.42
C THR A 95 13.98 1.70 0.00
N LYS A 96 12.82 2.06 0.56
CA LYS A 96 12.47 1.87 1.97
C LYS A 96 10.96 1.72 2.18
N SER A 97 10.59 1.12 3.30
CA SER A 97 9.19 0.93 3.69
C SER A 97 9.03 1.12 5.20
N PHE A 98 7.96 1.81 5.58
CA PHE A 98 7.58 2.12 6.94
C PHE A 98 6.58 1.09 7.46
N GLN A 99 6.84 0.58 8.66
CA GLN A 99 5.97 -0.35 9.35
C GLN A 99 6.04 -0.15 10.86
N ILE A 100 4.98 -0.56 11.55
CA ILE A 100 4.96 -0.60 13.02
C ILE A 100 5.18 -2.06 13.44
N ILE A 101 6.28 -2.33 14.12
CA ILE A 101 6.63 -3.67 14.63
C ILE A 101 6.65 -3.58 16.15
N ASN A 102 5.83 -4.39 16.83
CA ASN A 102 5.72 -4.41 18.30
C ASN A 102 5.46 -3.02 18.91
N GLY A 103 4.68 -2.18 18.21
CA GLY A 103 4.36 -0.81 18.65
C GLY A 103 5.43 0.24 18.33
N ALA A 104 6.61 -0.17 17.85
CA ALA A 104 7.67 0.75 17.44
C ALA A 104 7.61 1.07 15.94
N GLU A 105 7.85 2.34 15.60
CA GLU A 105 8.02 2.80 14.23
C GLU A 105 9.36 2.31 13.66
N VAL A 106 9.32 1.58 12.55
CA VAL A 106 10.52 1.00 11.92
C VAL A 106 10.52 1.30 10.43
N ILE A 107 11.63 1.89 9.97
CA ILE A 107 11.96 1.98 8.55
C ILE A 107 12.80 0.77 8.18
N THR A 108 12.36 0.04 7.16
CA THR A 108 13.03 -1.17 6.69
C THR A 108 13.37 -1.05 5.22
N LYS A 109 14.51 -1.63 4.84
CA LYS A 109 14.86 -1.81 3.43
C LYS A 109 14.05 -2.98 2.85
N PRO A 110 13.73 -2.96 1.54
CA PRO A 110 13.12 -4.09 0.87
C PRO A 110 13.91 -5.38 1.11
N LYS A 111 13.21 -6.50 1.32
CA LYS A 111 13.84 -7.79 1.59
C LYS A 111 14.67 -8.34 0.42
N THR A 112 14.47 -7.80 -0.78
CA THR A 112 15.17 -8.24 -2.01
C THR A 112 15.54 -7.02 -2.85
N ILE A 113 16.59 -7.14 -3.67
CA ILE A 113 17.05 -6.09 -4.60
C ILE A 113 15.92 -5.68 -5.54
N ASN A 114 15.10 -6.63 -5.99
CA ASN A 114 13.94 -6.37 -6.85
C ASN A 114 12.88 -5.47 -6.21
N GLY A 115 12.92 -5.28 -4.89
CA GLY A 115 12.03 -4.34 -4.20
C GLY A 115 12.47 -2.88 -4.33
N ILE A 116 13.71 -2.62 -4.75
CA ILE A 116 14.25 -1.30 -5.02
C ILE A 116 13.95 -0.93 -6.47
N ARG A 117 13.22 0.17 -6.69
CA ARG A 117 12.80 0.59 -8.03
C ARG A 117 12.56 2.09 -8.10
N THR A 118 12.64 2.64 -9.31
CA THR A 118 12.27 4.02 -9.60
C THR A 118 10.96 4.03 -10.39
N VAL A 119 10.03 4.90 -10.02
CA VAL A 119 8.70 5.02 -10.64
C VAL A 119 8.51 6.43 -11.17
N ILE A 120 7.88 6.55 -12.34
CA ILE A 120 7.53 7.84 -12.94
C ILE A 120 6.37 8.45 -12.16
N VAL A 121 6.50 9.73 -11.82
CA VAL A 121 5.47 10.55 -11.18
C VAL A 121 4.86 11.46 -12.26
N PRO A 122 3.52 11.56 -12.38
CA PRO A 122 2.90 12.50 -13.31
C PRO A 122 3.40 13.94 -13.08
N VAL A 123 3.69 14.66 -14.15
CA VAL A 123 4.28 16.02 -14.09
C VAL A 123 3.47 16.98 -13.22
N SER A 124 2.14 16.94 -13.33
CA SER A 124 1.23 17.76 -12.51
C SER A 124 1.38 17.46 -11.02
N LEU A 125 1.37 16.18 -10.64
CA LEU A 125 1.54 15.74 -9.27
C LEU A 125 2.94 16.09 -8.75
N CYS A 126 3.97 15.91 -9.59
CA CYS A 126 5.35 16.21 -9.23
C CYS A 126 5.53 17.70 -8.88
N LYS A 127 4.91 18.61 -9.65
CA LYS A 127 4.90 20.05 -9.35
C LYS A 127 4.22 20.35 -8.01
N GLN A 128 3.04 19.77 -7.77
CA GLN A 128 2.30 19.97 -6.52
C GLN A 128 3.07 19.41 -5.31
N LEU A 129 3.71 18.24 -5.46
CA LEU A 129 4.55 17.65 -4.43
C LEU A 129 5.76 18.52 -4.12
N LYS A 130 6.39 19.14 -5.13
CA LYS A 130 7.51 20.07 -4.92
C LYS A 130 7.10 21.26 -4.08
N GLU A 131 5.93 21.84 -4.36
CA GLU A 131 5.36 22.95 -3.58
C GLU A 131 5.03 22.53 -2.15
N TYR A 132 4.47 21.33 -1.96
CA TYR A 132 4.18 20.77 -0.63
C TYR A 132 5.43 20.49 0.19
N VAL A 133 6.44 19.88 -0.42
CA VAL A 133 7.70 19.52 0.24
C VAL A 133 8.47 20.76 0.65
N GLY A 134 8.45 21.84 -0.14
CA GLY A 134 9.06 23.12 0.23
C GLY A 134 8.46 23.79 1.49
N GLN A 135 7.34 23.28 2.02
CA GLN A 135 6.74 23.73 3.27
C GLN A 135 7.15 22.87 4.48
N LEU A 136 7.87 21.76 4.25
CA LEU A 136 8.30 20.83 5.27
C LEU A 136 9.75 21.11 5.71
N ASN A 137 10.11 20.61 6.89
CA ASN A 137 11.49 20.65 7.37
C ASN A 137 12.31 19.54 6.68
N ASP A 138 13.57 19.86 6.39
CA ASP A 138 14.49 18.94 5.71
C ASP A 138 14.77 17.68 6.54
N GLY A 139 14.95 16.55 5.86
CA GLY A 139 15.30 15.24 6.46
C GLY A 139 14.15 14.47 7.12
N GLU A 140 12.95 15.03 7.25
CA GLU A 140 11.79 14.32 7.78
C GLU A 140 11.02 13.54 6.69
N ARG A 141 10.22 12.56 7.14
CA ARG A 141 9.29 11.85 6.25
C ARG A 141 8.21 12.83 5.78
N LEU A 142 7.85 12.77 4.49
CA LEU A 142 6.78 13.61 3.92
C LEU A 142 5.44 13.43 4.64
N PHE A 143 5.22 12.22 5.16
CA PHE A 143 3.96 11.80 5.79
C PHE A 143 4.24 11.12 7.14
N PRO A 144 4.50 11.89 8.22
CA PRO A 144 4.85 11.36 9.54
C PRO A 144 3.59 10.91 10.31
N TYR A 145 2.80 10.01 9.70
CA TYR A 145 1.54 9.54 10.27
C TYR A 145 1.49 8.03 10.37
N ALA A 146 0.85 7.54 11.44
CA ALA A 146 0.53 6.14 11.57
C ALA A 146 -0.45 5.71 10.47
N ARG A 147 -0.20 4.53 9.88
CA ARG A 147 -1.03 3.90 8.84
C ARG A 147 -2.52 3.84 9.22
N GLN A 148 -2.82 3.68 10.50
CA GLN A 148 -4.18 3.65 11.04
C GLN A 148 -4.94 4.96 10.80
N ARG A 149 -4.26 6.11 10.85
CA ARG A 149 -4.88 7.42 10.63
C ARG A 149 -5.25 7.62 9.17
N LEU A 150 -4.41 7.19 8.23
CA LEU A 150 -4.74 7.16 6.80
C LEU A 150 -6.01 6.32 6.55
N TYR A 151 -6.11 5.13 7.14
CA TYR A 151 -7.32 4.30 6.99
C TYR A 151 -8.57 4.94 7.59
N LYS A 152 -8.43 5.70 8.68
CA LYS A 152 -9.54 6.45 9.28
C LYS A 152 -10.04 7.55 8.34
N GLU A 153 -9.13 8.30 7.73
CA GLU A 153 -9.48 9.35 6.76
C GLU A 153 -10.08 8.77 5.48
N LEU A 154 -9.53 7.66 4.96
CA LEU A 154 -10.14 6.90 3.86
C LEU A 154 -11.59 6.48 4.15
N LYS A 155 -11.83 5.97 5.37
CA LYS A 155 -13.18 5.56 5.78
C LYS A 155 -14.14 6.74 5.83
N LYS A 156 -13.69 7.92 6.31
CA LYS A 156 -14.49 9.15 6.32
C LYS A 156 -14.83 9.60 4.90
N GLY A 157 -13.85 9.64 4.00
CA GLY A 157 -14.08 10.04 2.60
C GLY A 157 -15.03 9.09 1.87
N ASN A 158 -14.94 7.78 2.11
CA ASN A 158 -15.86 6.81 1.52
C ASN A 158 -17.30 6.98 1.99
N SER A 159 -17.52 7.34 3.27
CA SER A 159 -18.87 7.63 3.79
C SER A 159 -19.58 8.75 3.03
N ASN A 160 -18.86 9.64 2.34
CA ASN A 160 -19.42 10.73 1.56
C ASN A 160 -19.81 10.33 0.13
N ILE A 161 -19.37 9.17 -0.38
CA ILE A 161 -19.50 8.77 -1.80
C ILE A 161 -20.28 7.46 -1.97
N GLY A 162 -20.48 6.70 -0.89
CA GLY A 162 -21.36 5.54 -0.83
C GLY A 162 -20.78 4.37 -0.03
N SER A 163 -21.59 3.33 0.20
CA SER A 163 -21.28 2.22 1.12
C SER A 163 -20.22 1.22 0.63
N LYS A 164 -19.53 1.48 -0.48
CA LYS A 164 -18.52 0.57 -1.02
C LYS A 164 -17.17 0.76 -0.32
N ARG A 165 -16.52 -0.35 0.04
CA ARG A 165 -15.13 -0.36 0.52
C ARG A 165 -14.21 -0.53 -0.66
N TYR A 166 -13.55 0.55 -1.05
CA TYR A 166 -12.57 0.53 -2.12
C TYR A 166 -11.16 0.24 -1.62
N THR A 167 -10.37 -0.44 -2.44
CA THR A 167 -8.95 -0.71 -2.18
C THR A 167 -8.11 -0.19 -3.35
N PHE A 168 -6.92 0.34 -3.05
CA PHE A 168 -5.92 0.61 -4.09
C PHE A 168 -5.39 -0.72 -4.62
N ALA A 169 -5.36 -0.87 -5.95
CA ALA A 169 -4.91 -2.10 -6.62
C ALA A 169 -3.44 -2.41 -6.32
#